data_AF-A0A2D5QEX9-F1
#
_entry.id   AF-A0A2D5QEX9-F1
#
_cell.length_a   1.000
_cell.length_b   1.000
_cell.length_c   1.000
_cell.angle_alpha   90.00
_cell.angle_beta   90.00
_cell.angle_gamma   90.00
#
_symmetry.space_group_name_H-M   'P 1'
#
loop_
_entity.id
_entity.type
_entity.pdbx_description
1 polymer ?
#
loop_
_entity_poly.entity_id
_entity_poly.type
_entity_poly.pdbx_seq_one_letter_code
_entity_poly.pdbx_strand_id
1 'polypeptide(L)'
;GACALIAALSAAGLPSDRFAFEGFLPAKSHGRRQRLQALADESRTWMVYEAPHRLLECLDDMCEILGAERRVVLARELTKTFETLRSAPIAELADWVRGDSDQQRGECVLVVEGASVAESEEVSGETLRVLDALLQELPVKQAARLAAQITGERKNRLCQLALDRGTKNA
;
A
#
# COMPACT_ATOMS: atom_id res chain seq x y z
N GLY A 1 23.52 -11.30 10.34
CA GLY A 1 24.14 -10.24 11.16
C GLY A 1 23.09 -9.20 11.51
N ALA A 2 23.44 -8.18 12.29
CA ALA A 2 22.51 -7.11 12.63
C ALA A 2 22.07 -6.32 11.38
N CYS A 3 20.78 -6.07 11.24
CA CYS A 3 20.20 -5.28 10.16
C CYS A 3 18.97 -4.53 10.69
N ALA A 4 19.09 -3.21 10.87
CA ALA A 4 18.03 -2.37 11.44
C ALA A 4 16.74 -2.46 10.63
N LEU A 5 16.84 -2.53 9.30
CA LEU A 5 15.68 -2.63 8.42
C LEU A 5 14.88 -3.92 8.61
N ILE A 6 15.56 -5.07 8.72
CA ILE A 6 14.88 -6.36 8.95
C ILE A 6 14.30 -6.41 10.36
N ALA A 7 14.99 -5.85 11.36
CA ALA A 7 14.45 -5.71 12.71
C ALA A 7 13.17 -4.86 12.71
N ALA A 8 13.19 -3.69 12.05
CA ALA A 8 12.02 -2.83 11.89
C ALA A 8 10.85 -3.58 11.22
N LEU A 9 11.10 -4.23 10.07
CA LEU A 9 10.06 -4.98 9.35
C LEU A 9 9.44 -6.09 10.22
N SER A 10 10.28 -6.81 10.97
CA SER A 10 9.82 -7.92 11.82
C SER A 10 8.87 -7.47 12.94
N ALA A 11 8.98 -6.20 13.36
CA ALA A 11 8.14 -5.60 14.40
C ALA A 11 7.03 -4.67 13.84
N ALA A 12 7.00 -4.42 12.53
CA ALA A 12 6.11 -3.42 11.92
C ALA A 12 4.64 -3.86 11.84
N GLY A 13 4.36 -5.17 11.85
CA GLY A 13 2.99 -5.69 11.67
C GLY A 13 2.42 -5.46 10.26
N LEU A 14 3.28 -5.18 9.27
CA LEU A 14 2.92 -5.04 7.85
C LEU A 14 3.25 -6.32 7.07
N PRO A 15 2.62 -6.55 5.89
CA PRO A 15 2.94 -7.69 5.03
C PRO A 15 4.44 -7.76 4.73
N SER A 16 5.05 -8.93 4.89
CA SER A 16 6.50 -9.13 4.79
C SER A 16 6.91 -10.31 3.91
N ASP A 17 5.96 -10.92 3.19
CA ASP A 17 6.23 -11.98 2.19
C ASP A 17 7.08 -11.45 1.03
N ARG A 18 6.81 -10.21 0.61
CA ARG A 18 7.59 -9.45 -0.37
C ARG A 18 7.68 -8.00 0.05
N PHE A 19 8.89 -7.46 -0.01
CA PHE A 19 9.14 -6.07 0.33
C PHE A 19 10.22 -5.47 -0.56
N ALA A 20 10.27 -4.13 -0.60
CA ALA A 20 11.31 -3.37 -1.27
C ALA A 20 12.14 -2.56 -0.26
N PHE A 21 13.43 -2.42 -0.54
CA PHE A 21 14.31 -1.51 0.21
C PHE A 21 14.80 -0.41 -0.73
N GLU A 22 14.56 0.83 -0.32
CA GLU A 22 14.74 2.03 -1.13
C GLU A 22 15.96 2.86 -0.71
N GLY A 23 16.76 2.38 0.24
CA GLY A 23 17.90 3.13 0.74
C GLY A 23 17.47 4.41 1.46
N PHE A 24 18.10 5.53 1.10
CA PHE A 24 17.70 6.87 1.53
C PHE A 24 17.00 7.58 0.37
N LEU A 25 15.88 8.25 0.66
CA LEU A 25 15.27 9.14 -0.31
C LEU A 25 16.20 10.33 -0.61
N PRO A 26 16.17 10.86 -1.85
CA PRO A 26 16.96 12.04 -2.22
C PRO A 26 16.75 13.19 -1.23
N ALA A 27 17.83 13.89 -0.89
CA ALA A 27 17.78 14.92 0.15
C ALA A 27 17.00 16.19 -0.26
N LYS A 28 16.95 16.49 -1.55
CA LYS A 28 16.23 17.66 -2.07
C LYS A 28 14.76 17.29 -2.32
N SER A 29 13.84 18.16 -1.89
CA SER A 29 12.39 17.96 -2.01
C SER A 29 11.95 17.50 -3.40
N HIS A 30 12.38 18.15 -4.50
CA HIS A 30 12.00 17.72 -5.85
C HIS A 30 12.36 16.25 -6.13
N GLY A 31 13.59 15.84 -5.81
CA GLY A 31 14.03 14.46 -6.03
C GLY A 31 13.31 13.47 -5.11
N ARG A 32 13.07 13.86 -3.85
CA ARG A 32 12.31 13.06 -2.88
C ARG A 32 10.89 12.80 -3.38
N ARG A 33 10.17 13.87 -3.73
CA ARG A 33 8.81 13.81 -4.28
C ARG A 33 8.74 12.99 -5.56
N GLN A 34 9.70 13.13 -6.47
CA GLN A 34 9.76 12.30 -7.67
C GLN A 34 9.91 10.81 -7.34
N ARG A 35 10.76 10.46 -6.36
CA ARG A 35 10.90 9.06 -5.92
C ARG A 35 9.62 8.55 -5.25
N LEU A 36 9.01 9.36 -4.39
CA LEU A 36 7.74 9.02 -3.73
C LEU A 36 6.60 8.80 -4.73
N GLN A 37 6.51 9.63 -5.78
CA GLN A 37 5.51 9.44 -6.83
C GLN A 37 5.69 8.11 -7.56
N ALA A 38 6.93 7.69 -7.79
CA ALA A 38 7.22 6.37 -8.39
C ALA A 38 6.90 5.19 -7.44
N LEU A 39 6.77 5.45 -6.14
CA LEU A 39 6.44 4.46 -5.11
C LEU A 39 4.96 4.51 -4.70
N ALA A 40 4.17 5.46 -5.21
CA ALA A 40 2.77 5.65 -4.82
C ALA A 40 1.92 4.39 -5.06
N ASP A 41 2.18 3.72 -6.19
CA ASP A 41 1.49 2.50 -6.63
C ASP A 41 2.25 1.21 -6.27
N GLU A 42 3.36 1.28 -5.52
CA GLU A 42 4.11 0.08 -5.10
C GLU A 42 3.27 -0.72 -4.12
N SER A 43 2.80 -1.89 -4.54
CA SER A 43 1.89 -2.74 -3.75
C SER A 43 2.57 -3.49 -2.60
N ARG A 44 3.90 -3.64 -2.63
CA ARG A 44 4.65 -4.29 -1.56
C ARG A 44 4.92 -3.30 -0.43
N THR A 45 5.06 -3.82 0.78
CA THR A 45 5.69 -3.05 1.86
C THR A 45 7.06 -2.58 1.41
N TRP A 46 7.39 -1.31 1.62
CA TRP A 46 8.69 -0.78 1.25
C TRP A 46 9.29 0.03 2.40
N MET A 47 10.61 0.13 2.42
CA MET A 47 11.35 0.68 3.54
C MET A 47 12.42 1.65 3.10
N VAL A 48 12.60 2.71 3.88
CA VAL A 48 13.68 3.68 3.74
C VAL A 48 14.39 3.90 5.06
N TYR A 49 15.68 4.21 4.99
CA TYR A 49 16.33 4.96 6.05
C TYR A 49 16.02 6.44 5.87
N GLU A 50 15.81 7.15 6.98
CA GLU A 50 15.63 8.59 6.95
C GLU A 50 16.48 9.27 8.01
N ALA A 51 17.02 10.43 7.65
CA ALA A 51 17.76 11.24 8.58
C ALA A 51 16.78 11.94 9.53
N PRO A 52 17.08 12.00 10.83
CA PRO A 52 16.13 12.48 11.84
C PRO A 52 15.69 13.94 11.63
N HIS A 53 16.61 14.80 11.21
CA HIS A 53 16.35 16.21 10.89
C HIS A 53 15.52 16.41 9.60
N ARG A 54 15.36 15.35 8.80
CA ARG A 54 14.54 15.32 7.59
C ARG A 54 13.25 14.52 7.76
N LEU A 55 13.03 13.91 8.92
CA LEU A 55 11.91 13.00 9.11
C LEU A 55 10.57 13.70 8.88
N LEU A 56 10.39 14.89 9.46
CA LEU A 56 9.12 15.61 9.35
C LEU A 56 8.84 16.07 7.91
N GLU A 57 9.82 16.66 7.21
CA GLU A 57 9.64 17.05 5.79
C GLU A 57 9.37 15.84 4.88
N CYS A 58 9.93 14.68 5.23
CA CYS A 58 9.73 13.44 4.49
C CYS A 58 8.30 12.91 4.71
N LEU A 59 7.82 12.89 5.95
CA LEU A 59 6.44 12.51 6.28
C LEU A 59 5.41 13.46 5.65
N ASP A 60 5.69 14.77 5.63
CA ASP A 60 4.81 15.74 4.97
C ASP A 60 4.74 15.50 3.45
N ASP A 61 5.87 15.30 2.77
CA ASP A 61 5.89 14.93 1.34
C ASP A 61 5.20 13.58 1.08
N MET A 62 5.38 12.60 1.97
CA MET A 62 4.71 11.30 1.90
C MET A 62 3.19 11.43 2.07
N CYS A 63 2.73 12.29 2.98
CA CYS A 63 1.31 12.52 3.25
C CYS A 63 0.61 13.06 1.99
N GLU A 64 1.23 14.05 1.34
CA GLU A 64 0.70 14.67 0.13
C GLU A 64 0.65 13.71 -1.06
N ILE A 65 1.65 12.82 -1.20
CA ILE A 65 1.81 11.98 -2.40
C ILE A 65 1.15 10.61 -2.23
N LEU A 66 1.32 9.97 -1.07
CA LEU A 66 0.84 8.61 -0.80
C LEU A 66 -0.57 8.58 -0.19
N GLY A 67 -1.03 9.73 0.29
CA GLY A 67 -2.30 9.90 1.00
C GLY A 67 -2.16 9.80 2.52
N ALA A 68 -2.93 10.62 3.24
CA ALA A 68 -2.90 10.75 4.69
C ALA A 68 -3.12 9.43 5.47
N GLU A 69 -3.94 8.55 4.91
CA GLU A 69 -4.39 7.31 5.56
C GLU A 69 -3.43 6.12 5.38
N ARG A 70 -2.40 6.23 4.53
CA ARG A 70 -1.46 5.13 4.33
C ARG A 70 -0.77 4.81 5.65
N ARG A 71 -0.69 3.54 6.04
CA ARG A 71 0.00 3.18 7.29
C ARG A 71 1.51 3.27 7.12
N VAL A 72 2.17 3.88 8.09
CA VAL A 72 3.64 3.91 8.21
C VAL A 72 4.04 3.53 9.63
N VAL A 73 5.14 2.78 9.72
CA VAL A 73 5.81 2.48 10.98
C VAL A 73 7.13 3.24 11.04
N LEU A 74 7.27 4.12 12.02
CA LEU A 74 8.55 4.68 12.40
C LEU A 74 9.22 3.73 13.40
N ALA A 75 10.41 3.24 13.04
CA ALA A 75 11.32 2.55 13.94
C ALA A 75 12.55 3.44 14.18
N ARG A 76 12.69 3.95 15.40
CA ARG A 76 13.75 4.90 15.79
C ARG A 76 14.63 4.28 16.85
N GLU A 77 15.95 4.45 16.72
CA GLU A 77 16.94 4.05 17.72
C GLU A 77 16.81 2.56 18.14
N LEU A 78 16.57 1.67 17.17
CA LEU A 78 16.42 0.24 17.41
C LEU A 78 17.60 -0.32 18.21
N THR A 79 17.29 -1.17 19.18
CA THR A 79 18.18 -1.81 20.17
C THR A 79 18.80 -0.86 21.21
N LYS A 80 18.45 0.43 21.22
CA LYS A 80 18.99 1.44 22.13
C LYS A 80 17.97 1.82 23.21
N THR A 81 18.43 2.54 24.25
CA THR A 81 17.59 2.93 25.40
C THR A 81 16.34 3.72 25.02
N PHE A 82 16.42 4.51 23.95
CA PHE A 82 15.32 5.35 23.45
C PHE A 82 14.64 4.75 22.23
N GLU A 83 14.66 3.41 22.08
CA GLU A 83 13.97 2.70 21.02
C GLU A 83 12.50 3.12 20.94
N THR A 84 12.03 3.40 19.74
CA THR A 84 10.64 3.76 19.49
C THR A 84 10.13 3.01 18.27
N LEU A 85 8.96 2.37 18.42
CA LEU A 85 8.22 1.74 17.33
C LEU A 85 6.80 2.30 17.34
N ARG A 86 6.45 3.08 16.31
CA ARG A 86 5.14 3.74 16.20
C ARG A 86 4.52 3.47 14.84
N SER A 87 3.38 2.79 14.85
CA SER A 87 2.53 2.57 13.66
C SER A 87 1.34 3.51 13.71
N ALA A 88 1.12 4.28 12.64
CA ALA A 88 -0.04 5.16 12.48
C ALA A 88 -0.27 5.50 10.99
N PRO A 89 -1.44 6.04 10.61
CA PRO A 89 -1.58 6.78 9.36
C PRO A 89 -0.51 7.86 9.22
N ILE A 90 -0.07 8.17 7.99
CA ILE A 90 1.01 9.17 7.76
C ILE A 90 0.69 10.50 8.42
N ALA A 91 -0.55 10.99 8.28
CA ALA A 91 -0.93 12.29 8.84
C ALA A 91 -0.78 12.32 10.37
N GLU A 92 -1.31 11.31 11.06
CA GLU A 92 -1.18 11.17 12.51
C GLU A 92 0.28 11.04 12.95
N LEU A 93 1.09 10.31 12.16
CA LEU A 93 2.51 10.13 12.45
C LEU A 93 3.28 11.45 12.30
N ALA A 94 3.01 12.22 11.24
CA ALA A 94 3.59 13.55 11.03
C ALA A 94 3.22 14.51 12.18
N ASP A 95 1.95 14.55 12.58
CA ASP A 95 1.50 15.40 13.69
C ASP A 95 2.15 15.00 15.02
N TRP A 96 2.30 13.70 15.28
CA TRP A 96 2.98 13.21 16.47
C TRP A 96 4.48 13.56 16.48
N VAL A 97 5.19 13.41 15.35
CA VAL A 97 6.61 13.82 15.21
C VAL A 97 6.78 15.33 15.33
N ARG A 98 5.79 16.11 14.86
CA ARG A 98 5.77 17.57 14.99
C ARG A 98 5.58 18.02 16.45
N GLY A 99 4.78 17.25 17.21
CA GLY A 99 4.48 17.52 18.62
C GLY A 99 5.63 17.19 19.60
N ASP A 100 6.61 16.39 19.19
CA ASP A 100 7.74 15.98 20.03
C ASP A 100 9.07 15.98 19.24
N SER A 101 9.92 16.97 19.54
CA SER A 101 11.22 17.12 18.87
C SER A 101 12.19 15.97 19.13
N ASP A 102 12.03 15.19 20.20
CA ASP A 102 12.91 14.04 20.46
C ASP A 102 12.70 12.92 19.43
N GLN A 103 11.57 12.90 18.73
CA GLN A 103 11.30 11.96 17.64
C GLN A 103 12.09 12.27 16.37
N GLN A 104 12.66 13.48 16.29
CA GLN A 104 13.54 13.92 15.20
C GLN A 104 15.01 13.79 15.61
N ARG A 105 15.36 12.71 16.32
CA ARG A 105 16.73 12.41 16.78
C ARG A 105 17.07 10.94 16.60
N GLY A 106 18.34 10.67 16.29
CA GLY A 106 18.85 9.30 16.14
C GLY A 106 18.57 8.69 14.78
N GLU A 107 18.77 7.38 14.67
CA GLU A 107 18.62 6.63 13.42
C GLU A 107 17.17 6.20 13.24
N CYS A 108 16.61 6.43 12.05
CA CYS A 108 15.21 6.13 11.73
C CYS A 108 15.10 5.17 10.53
N VAL A 109 14.21 4.19 10.64
CA VAL A 109 13.67 3.41 9.53
C VAL A 109 12.19 3.72 9.42
N LEU A 110 11.73 4.02 8.21
CA LEU A 110 10.30 4.07 7.90
C LEU A 110 9.94 2.78 7.16
N VAL A 111 8.95 2.05 7.68
CA VAL A 111 8.32 0.91 7.01
C VAL A 111 6.95 1.36 6.52
N VAL A 112 6.76 1.37 5.21
CA VAL A 112 5.60 1.96 4.55
C VAL A 112 4.73 0.84 3.99
N GLU A 113 3.44 0.91 4.30
CA GLU A 113 2.45 0.01 3.74
C GLU A 113 2.41 0.16 2.21
N GLY A 114 2.36 -0.98 1.52
CA GLY A 114 2.18 -1.00 0.08
C GLY A 114 0.84 -0.36 -0.33
N ALA A 115 0.74 0.09 -1.57
CA ALA A 115 -0.52 0.55 -2.12
C ALA A 115 -1.53 -0.58 -1.99
N SER A 116 -2.73 -0.26 -1.52
CA SER A 116 -3.86 -1.14 -1.74
C SER A 116 -3.88 -1.40 -3.24
N VAL A 117 -3.62 -2.65 -3.64
CA VAL A 117 -4.01 -3.07 -4.98
C VAL A 117 -5.50 -2.83 -4.97
N ALA A 118 -5.93 -1.75 -5.62
CA ALA A 118 -7.31 -1.65 -6.00
C ALA A 118 -7.51 -2.92 -6.84
N GLU A 119 -8.07 -3.97 -6.22
CA GLU A 119 -8.90 -4.88 -6.97
C GLU A 119 -9.95 -3.96 -7.53
N SER A 120 -9.70 -3.40 -8.72
CA SER A 120 -10.50 -2.36 -9.32
C SER A 120 -11.95 -2.77 -9.13
N GLU A 121 -12.68 -2.24 -8.15
CA GLU A 121 -14.01 -2.77 -7.76
C GLU A 121 -14.98 -2.67 -8.93
N GLU A 122 -14.61 -1.86 -9.91
CA GLU A 122 -15.15 -1.79 -11.24
C GLU A 122 -14.50 -2.86 -12.14
N VAL A 123 -15.28 -3.90 -12.39
CA VAL A 123 -15.05 -4.78 -13.54
C VAL A 123 -15.22 -3.93 -14.80
N SER A 124 -14.28 -4.06 -15.75
CA SER A 124 -14.33 -3.26 -16.99
C SER A 124 -15.70 -3.34 -17.68
N GLY A 125 -16.15 -2.25 -18.29
CA GLY A 125 -17.44 -2.23 -19.00
C GLY A 125 -17.51 -3.24 -20.15
N GLU A 126 -16.36 -3.59 -20.75
CA GLU A 126 -16.26 -4.67 -21.72
C GLU A 126 -16.49 -6.03 -21.07
N THR A 127 -15.88 -6.30 -19.92
CA THR A 127 -16.09 -7.54 -19.18
C THR A 127 -17.54 -7.71 -18.76
N LEU A 128 -18.19 -6.63 -18.30
CA LEU A 128 -19.62 -6.67 -17.96
C LEU A 128 -20.47 -6.97 -19.19
N ARG A 129 -20.18 -6.35 -20.35
CA ARG A 129 -20.90 -6.61 -21.60
C ARG A 129 -20.76 -8.06 -22.06
N VAL A 130 -19.55 -8.63 -21.98
CA VAL A 130 -19.29 -10.04 -22.30
C VAL A 130 -20.03 -10.96 -21.34
N LEU A 131 -20.00 -10.67 -20.03
CA LEU A 131 -20.70 -11.46 -19.02
C LEU A 131 -22.22 -11.45 -19.25
N ASP A 132 -22.80 -10.28 -19.52
CA ASP A 132 -24.24 -10.12 -19.77
C ASP A 132 -24.70 -10.89 -21.01
N ALA A 133 -23.94 -10.81 -22.11
CA ALA A 133 -24.25 -11.56 -23.33
C ALA A 133 -24.21 -13.09 -23.10
N LEU A 134 -23.23 -13.57 -22.32
CA LEU A 134 -23.12 -15.00 -22.01
C LEU A 134 -24.23 -15.48 -21.05
N LEU A 135 -24.69 -14.63 -20.13
CA LEU A 135 -25.76 -14.98 -19.20
C LEU A 135 -27.13 -15.15 -19.87
N GLN A 136 -27.34 -14.59 -21.06
CA GLN A 136 -28.57 -14.80 -21.83
C GLN A 136 -28.67 -16.23 -22.38
N GLU A 137 -27.53 -16.86 -22.67
CA GLU A 137 -27.47 -18.14 -23.38
C GLU A 137 -27.00 -19.32 -22.51
N LEU A 138 -26.36 -19.03 -21.37
CA LEU A 138 -25.65 -20.03 -20.58
C LEU A 138 -25.95 -19.95 -19.08
N PRO A 139 -25.89 -21.09 -18.35
CA PRO A 139 -25.96 -21.08 -16.90
C PRO A 139 -24.86 -20.22 -16.26
N VAL A 140 -25.20 -19.54 -15.16
CA VAL A 140 -24.34 -18.62 -14.40
C VAL A 140 -22.88 -19.10 -14.26
N LYS A 141 -22.69 -20.35 -13.83
CA LYS A 141 -21.36 -20.93 -13.61
C LYS A 141 -20.52 -21.04 -14.88
N GLN A 142 -21.18 -21.30 -16.01
CA GLN A 142 -20.53 -21.45 -17.32
C GLN A 142 -20.26 -20.09 -17.95
N ALA A 143 -21.22 -19.17 -17.88
CA ALA A 143 -21.07 -17.79 -18.32
C ALA A 143 -19.89 -17.08 -17.61
N ALA A 144 -19.84 -17.15 -16.27
CA ALA A 144 -18.76 -16.56 -15.49
C ALA A 144 -17.37 -17.15 -15.80
N ARG A 145 -17.29 -18.46 -16.07
CA ARG A 145 -16.04 -19.12 -16.46
C ARG A 145 -15.55 -18.64 -17.82
N LEU A 146 -16.44 -18.54 -18.81
CA LEU A 146 -16.08 -18.11 -20.16
C LEU A 146 -15.75 -16.62 -20.21
N ALA A 147 -16.51 -15.78 -19.51
CA ALA A 147 -16.20 -14.37 -19.37
C ALA A 147 -14.81 -14.15 -18.77
N ALA A 148 -14.42 -14.92 -17.73
CA ALA A 148 -13.08 -14.88 -17.15
C ALA A 148 -11.99 -15.24 -18.17
N GLN A 149 -12.23 -16.27 -18.99
CA GLN A 149 -11.28 -16.69 -20.02
C GLN A 149 -11.12 -15.66 -21.15
N ILE A 150 -12.21 -15.00 -21.54
CA ILE A 150 -12.22 -14.01 -22.63
C ILE A 150 -11.57 -12.70 -22.18
N THR A 151 -11.85 -12.27 -20.96
CA THR A 151 -11.54 -10.91 -20.49
C THR A 151 -10.31 -10.84 -19.57
N GLY A 152 -9.79 -12.00 -19.13
CA GLY A 152 -8.69 -12.09 -18.18
C GLY A 152 -9.07 -11.79 -16.73
N GLU A 153 -10.35 -11.51 -16.45
CA GLU A 153 -10.85 -11.20 -15.11
C GLU A 153 -10.98 -12.42 -14.20
N ARG A 154 -10.96 -12.19 -12.88
CA ARG A 154 -10.98 -13.28 -11.91
C ARG A 154 -12.33 -14.01 -11.93
N LYS A 155 -12.29 -15.32 -12.21
CA LYS A 155 -13.49 -16.19 -12.25
C LYS A 155 -14.38 -16.07 -11.01
N ASN A 156 -13.79 -16.08 -9.81
CA ASN A 156 -14.58 -16.00 -8.56
C ASN A 156 -15.42 -14.73 -8.50
N ARG A 157 -14.84 -13.62 -8.96
CA ARG A 157 -15.49 -12.31 -9.00
C ARG A 157 -16.61 -12.26 -10.02
N LEU A 158 -16.38 -12.78 -11.23
CA LEU A 158 -17.42 -12.85 -12.27
C LEU A 158 -18.56 -13.81 -11.89
N CYS A 159 -18.29 -14.87 -11.12
CA CYS A 159 -19.35 -15.72 -10.57
C CYS A 159 -20.27 -14.94 -9.62
N GLN A 160 -19.70 -14.10 -8.76
CA GLN A 160 -20.47 -13.31 -7.80
C GLN A 160 -21.35 -12.25 -8.50
N LEU A 161 -20.76 -11.49 -9.44
CA LEU A 161 -21.49 -10.55 -10.30
C LEU A 161 -22.62 -11.21 -11.11
N ALA A 162 -22.39 -12.42 -11.61
CA ALA A 162 -23.38 -13.16 -12.37
C ALA A 162 -24.57 -13.62 -11.52
N LEU A 163 -24.35 -13.97 -10.25
CA LEU A 163 -25.42 -14.33 -9.30
C LEU A 163 -26.29 -13.12 -8.95
N ASP A 164 -25.66 -11.96 -8.71
CA ASP A 164 -26.34 -10.70 -8.39
C ASP A 164 -27.16 -10.17 -9.58
N ARG A 165 -26.73 -10.46 -10.81
CA ARG A 165 -27.45 -10.11 -12.04
C ARG A 165 -28.56 -11.10 -12.39
N GLY A 166 -28.34 -12.40 -12.16
CA GLY A 166 -29.33 -13.45 -12.40
C GLY A 166 -30.57 -13.35 -11.49
N THR A 167 -30.45 -12.74 -10.31
CA THR A 167 -31.58 -12.49 -9.39
C THR A 167 -32.46 -11.30 -9.80
N LYS A 168 -32.00 -10.42 -10.70
CA LYS A 168 -32.78 -9.26 -11.18
C LYS A 168 -33.59 -9.54 -12.45
N ASN A 169 -33.36 -10.68 -13.11
CA ASN A 169 -34.02 -11.09 -14.37
C ASN A 169 -35.04 -12.25 -14.19
N ALA A 170 -35.39 -12.59 -12.95
CA ALA A 170 -36.44 -13.56 -12.62
C ALA A 170 -37.64 -12.83 -11.99
#